data_AF-A0A7E5W261-F1
#
_entry.id   AF-A0A7E5W261-F1
#
_cell.length_a   1.000
_cell.length_b   1.000
_cell.length_c   1.000
_cell.angle_alpha   90.00
_cell.angle_beta   90.00
_cell.angle_gamma   90.00
#
_symmetry.space_group_name_H-M   'P 1'
#
loop_
_entity.id
_entity.type
_entity.pdbx_description
1 polymer ?
#
loop_
_entity_poly.entity_id
_entity_poly.type
_entity_poly.pdbx_seq_one_letter_code
_entity_poly.pdbx_strand_id
1 'polypeptide(L)'
;MLQKITLACLLVASVYGAGLWNPDLRTTFGLNPLGIGSSQFIPKAKSIDEAISMNWVKRDRPAGPAGLESLELWCPADDCSFCSLFDDTGYIAGVQIGVSKSRMSDWVFDPAVTGFTSWTTTIKGQTAEFYTIQLYFISAEILATKKEDRLASRNKDLLIQHGYVWMTAFNGELYALSTDTSLLGTSQSEFTTQACVLWMGQHYYHKMSKTTPCAGDTLFPWFALMDSDQLIGLGFMTFGKYTVDSNVQDLFEHPDESAVKMIVSDGPQCLYDLTRTRGVLTMHVYFIDTPQLVGCPIFAYCRHLFTTMLQKSVLLCLLAACAHGLWEPNLKARFGPSLFGDVFVKMARNIDEAIEMKWVKRDRPAGPAGLESLELWCPADDCSFCTLLDDTGYPAGVQVGVAKSRVKEMKYDASVTGFTSWTTTINGAPAEFYTIALYFVSAEILKKSKESRIADRKEGQMLHYGNIWMTGYNGKLYALPLDTSLLGTSQSDFTKQSCVPWMGQHYYYKMTKETTCSAETLFPWFPLVDSNQIIGLGFMSFIKYEVDENVKDLFEHPDEAAVKLIVSNGPECLYELARNYGVLTMHVYLIESPRKIGCSLFG
;
A
#
# COMPACT_ATOMS: atom_id res chain seq x y z
N MET A 1 18.69 -37.57 -12.17
CA MET A 1 18.77 -36.15 -11.79
C MET A 1 18.26 -35.24 -12.91
N LEU A 2 18.68 -35.44 -14.18
CA LEU A 2 18.17 -34.70 -15.34
C LEU A 2 16.64 -34.80 -15.53
N GLN A 3 16.04 -35.99 -15.37
CA GLN A 3 14.58 -36.19 -15.50
C GLN A 3 13.72 -35.47 -14.44
N LYS A 4 14.27 -35.17 -13.25
CA LYS A 4 13.55 -34.42 -12.20
C LYS A 4 13.60 -32.91 -12.44
N ILE A 5 14.63 -32.43 -13.14
CA ILE A 5 14.78 -31.03 -13.55
C ILE A 5 13.85 -30.72 -14.73
N THR A 6 13.68 -31.66 -15.67
CA THR A 6 12.75 -31.48 -16.80
C THR A 6 11.28 -31.47 -16.34
N LEU A 7 10.92 -32.26 -15.32
CA LEU A 7 9.55 -32.27 -14.77
C LEU A 7 9.25 -31.00 -13.94
N ALA A 8 10.25 -30.44 -13.25
CA ALA A 8 10.12 -29.14 -12.59
C ALA A 8 9.95 -28.00 -13.60
N CYS A 9 10.67 -28.00 -14.72
CA CYS A 9 10.46 -27.00 -15.78
C CYS A 9 9.12 -27.16 -16.53
N LEU A 10 8.58 -28.38 -16.64
CA LEU A 10 7.25 -28.62 -17.22
C LEU A 10 6.10 -28.28 -16.26
N LEU A 11 6.31 -28.39 -14.94
CA LEU A 11 5.36 -27.89 -13.93
C LEU A 11 5.40 -26.35 -13.81
N VAL A 12 6.58 -25.74 -13.99
CA VAL A 12 6.74 -24.29 -14.11
C VAL A 12 5.94 -23.79 -15.32
N ALA A 13 6.01 -24.45 -16.48
CA ALA A 13 5.23 -24.05 -17.66
C ALA A 13 3.69 -24.19 -17.50
N SER A 14 3.19 -24.99 -16.53
CA SER A 14 1.75 -25.16 -16.31
C SER A 14 1.11 -24.16 -15.34
N VAL A 15 1.90 -23.28 -14.71
CA VAL A 15 1.37 -22.19 -13.83
C VAL A 15 1.47 -20.81 -14.50
N TYR A 16 2.31 -20.66 -15.53
CA TYR A 16 2.40 -19.42 -16.32
C TYR A 16 1.37 -19.34 -17.48
N GLY A 17 0.40 -20.26 -17.51
CA GLY A 17 -0.52 -20.46 -18.64
C GLY A 17 -2.00 -20.41 -18.26
N ALA A 18 -2.43 -19.42 -17.49
CA ALA A 18 -3.81 -18.94 -17.34
C ALA A 18 -3.77 -17.67 -16.48
N GLY A 19 -4.57 -16.66 -16.79
CA GLY A 19 -4.42 -15.28 -16.29
C GLY A 19 -4.20 -15.14 -14.79
N LEU A 20 -3.13 -14.41 -14.41
CA LEU A 20 -2.79 -14.10 -13.02
C LEU A 20 -3.83 -13.21 -12.33
N TRP A 21 -4.69 -12.56 -13.11
CA TRP A 21 -5.60 -11.53 -12.63
C TRP A 21 -7.05 -11.89 -12.91
N ASN A 22 -7.90 -11.89 -11.88
CA ASN A 22 -9.33 -12.04 -12.12
C ASN A 22 -9.90 -10.71 -12.64
N PRO A 23 -10.87 -10.75 -13.56
CA PRO A 23 -11.45 -9.55 -14.13
C PRO A 23 -12.27 -8.76 -13.10
N ASP A 24 -11.88 -7.51 -12.88
CA ASP A 24 -12.60 -6.58 -11.99
C ASP A 24 -12.52 -5.15 -12.48
N LEU A 25 -13.17 -4.21 -11.78
CA LEU A 25 -13.02 -2.80 -12.06
C LEU A 25 -12.74 -2.05 -10.77
N ARG A 26 -11.57 -1.42 -10.71
CA ARG A 26 -11.13 -0.64 -9.54
C ARG A 26 -10.56 0.69 -9.96
N THR A 27 -10.62 1.68 -9.08
CA THR A 27 -10.00 2.99 -9.35
C THR A 27 -9.10 3.43 -8.22
N THR A 28 -8.33 4.48 -8.52
CA THR A 28 -7.55 5.24 -7.54
C THR A 28 -6.39 4.41 -7.03
N PHE A 29 -5.18 4.72 -7.48
CA PHE A 29 -3.99 4.15 -6.92
C PHE A 29 -3.73 4.71 -5.52
N GLY A 30 -3.18 3.87 -4.66
CA GLY A 30 -2.53 4.35 -3.47
C GLY A 30 -1.66 3.27 -2.86
N LEU A 31 -0.78 3.70 -1.97
CA LEU A 31 0.20 2.83 -1.34
C LEU A 31 -0.16 2.47 0.09
N ASN A 32 -1.36 2.86 0.56
CA ASN A 32 -1.90 2.56 1.87
C ASN A 32 -2.53 1.19 1.95
N PRO A 33 -1.86 0.15 2.47
CA PRO A 33 -2.50 -1.14 2.66
C PRO A 33 -3.78 -1.01 3.51
N LEU A 34 -3.82 -0.02 4.41
CA LEU A 34 -4.95 0.29 5.30
C LEU A 34 -6.12 1.01 4.59
N GLY A 35 -5.94 1.44 3.34
CA GLY A 35 -6.96 2.15 2.55
C GLY A 35 -7.52 1.31 1.38
N ILE A 36 -7.11 0.05 1.24
CA ILE A 36 -7.50 -0.79 0.10
C ILE A 36 -9.00 -1.07 0.15
N GLY A 37 -9.69 -0.76 -0.95
CA GLY A 37 -11.15 -0.89 -1.10
C GLY A 37 -11.95 0.28 -0.53
N SER A 38 -11.35 1.12 0.31
CA SER A 38 -12.02 2.24 0.97
C SER A 38 -11.54 3.60 0.45
N SER A 39 -10.23 3.84 0.35
CA SER A 39 -9.63 5.09 -0.16
C SER A 39 -8.73 4.90 -1.39
N GLN A 40 -8.42 3.65 -1.74
CA GLN A 40 -7.59 3.28 -2.90
C GLN A 40 -8.00 1.90 -3.41
N PHE A 41 -7.75 1.61 -4.68
CA PHE A 41 -8.20 0.41 -5.38
C PHE A 41 -9.69 0.12 -5.14
N ILE A 42 -10.49 1.20 -5.22
CA ILE A 42 -11.90 1.24 -4.83
C ILE A 42 -12.70 0.47 -5.88
N PRO A 43 -13.47 -0.57 -5.49
CA PRO A 43 -14.27 -1.36 -6.43
C PRO A 43 -15.37 -0.50 -7.08
N LYS A 44 -15.68 -0.79 -8.34
CA LYS A 44 -16.70 -0.10 -9.14
C LYS A 44 -17.66 -1.11 -9.77
N ALA A 45 -18.87 -0.64 -10.06
CA ALA A 45 -19.91 -1.48 -10.64
C ALA A 45 -19.57 -1.91 -12.08
N LYS A 46 -19.63 -3.21 -12.33
CA LYS A 46 -19.44 -3.88 -13.63
C LYS A 46 -20.75 -4.37 -14.25
N SER A 47 -21.84 -4.29 -13.50
CA SER A 47 -23.20 -4.52 -13.99
C SER A 47 -24.19 -3.52 -13.39
N ILE A 48 -25.37 -3.41 -14.00
CA ILE A 48 -26.46 -2.58 -13.48
C ILE A 48 -26.90 -3.08 -12.09
N ASP A 49 -26.95 -4.39 -11.86
CA ASP A 49 -27.31 -4.95 -10.54
C ASP A 49 -26.31 -4.53 -9.45
N GLU A 50 -25.02 -4.59 -9.76
CA GLU A 50 -23.97 -4.07 -8.87
C GLU A 50 -24.14 -2.56 -8.64
N ALA A 51 -24.38 -1.78 -9.68
CA ALA A 51 -24.60 -0.34 -9.57
C ALA A 51 -25.78 -0.01 -8.62
N ILE A 52 -26.90 -0.71 -8.76
CA ILE A 52 -28.06 -0.56 -7.87
C ILE A 52 -27.68 -0.90 -6.42
N SER A 53 -26.98 -2.02 -6.20
CA SER A 53 -26.53 -2.43 -4.86
C SER A 53 -25.56 -1.44 -4.21
N MET A 54 -24.80 -0.71 -5.03
CA MET A 54 -23.87 0.34 -4.60
C MET A 54 -24.54 1.72 -4.45
N ASN A 55 -25.87 1.80 -4.57
CA ASN A 55 -26.63 3.06 -4.54
C ASN A 55 -26.23 4.05 -5.64
N TRP A 56 -25.97 3.54 -6.85
CA TRP A 56 -25.75 4.36 -8.03
C TRP A 56 -27.07 4.68 -8.71
N VAL A 57 -27.11 5.81 -9.39
CA VAL A 57 -28.28 6.31 -10.12
C VAL A 57 -27.95 6.49 -11.58
N LYS A 58 -28.90 6.14 -12.44
CA LYS A 58 -28.85 6.46 -13.87
C LYS A 58 -28.91 7.97 -14.08
N ARG A 59 -28.08 8.50 -14.98
CA ARG A 59 -28.02 9.93 -15.32
C ARG A 59 -28.00 10.12 -16.84
N ASP A 60 -28.44 11.30 -17.27
CA ASP A 60 -28.25 11.74 -18.64
C ASP A 60 -26.75 11.88 -18.93
N ARG A 61 -26.31 11.29 -20.04
CA ARG A 61 -24.91 11.29 -20.47
C ARG A 61 -24.64 12.52 -21.35
N PRO A 62 -23.41 13.08 -21.35
CA PRO A 62 -23.03 14.03 -22.40
C PRO A 62 -23.07 13.38 -23.79
N ALA A 63 -23.08 14.21 -24.84
CA ALA A 63 -22.94 13.71 -26.20
C ALA A 63 -21.66 12.86 -26.32
N GLY A 64 -21.80 11.64 -26.82
CA GLY A 64 -20.71 10.69 -26.98
C GLY A 64 -20.28 10.54 -28.45
N PRO A 65 -19.24 9.74 -28.71
CA PRO A 65 -18.86 9.35 -30.05
C PRO A 65 -20.00 8.65 -30.79
N ALA A 66 -20.02 8.81 -32.12
CA ALA A 66 -21.05 8.24 -32.98
C ALA A 66 -21.15 6.71 -32.81
N GLY A 67 -22.39 6.21 -32.67
CA GLY A 67 -22.68 4.79 -32.52
C GLY A 67 -22.55 4.24 -31.10
N LEU A 68 -22.20 5.07 -30.11
CA LEU A 68 -22.13 4.70 -28.68
C LEU A 68 -23.20 5.42 -27.84
N GLU A 69 -24.17 6.08 -28.46
CA GLU A 69 -25.17 6.93 -27.79
C GLU A 69 -26.16 6.13 -26.94
N SER A 70 -26.34 4.84 -27.23
CA SER A 70 -27.27 3.97 -26.50
C SER A 70 -26.76 3.50 -25.13
N LEU A 71 -25.48 3.72 -24.80
CA LEU A 71 -24.94 3.32 -23.51
C LEU A 71 -25.53 4.16 -22.37
N GLU A 72 -25.91 3.50 -21.29
CA GLU A 72 -26.47 4.13 -20.10
C GLU A 72 -25.37 4.54 -19.13
N LEU A 73 -25.40 5.79 -18.68
CA LEU A 73 -24.47 6.31 -17.67
C LEU A 73 -25.06 6.13 -16.26
N TRP A 74 -24.30 5.47 -15.39
CA TRP A 74 -24.64 5.26 -13.99
C TRP A 74 -23.50 5.76 -13.11
N CYS A 75 -23.85 6.59 -12.11
CA CYS A 75 -22.89 7.21 -11.21
C CYS A 75 -23.35 7.01 -9.75
N PRO A 76 -22.45 7.07 -8.75
CA PRO A 76 -22.85 7.25 -7.36
C PRO A 76 -23.93 8.34 -7.19
N ALA A 77 -24.85 8.15 -6.23
CA ALA A 77 -25.96 9.07 -6.04
C ALA A 77 -25.51 10.52 -5.71
N ASP A 78 -24.36 10.66 -5.05
CA ASP A 78 -23.83 11.91 -4.53
C ASP A 78 -22.49 12.35 -5.12
N ASP A 79 -21.93 11.58 -6.06
CA ASP A 79 -20.69 11.90 -6.75
C ASP A 79 -20.74 11.43 -8.21
N CYS A 80 -20.14 12.22 -9.10
CA CYS A 80 -20.00 11.89 -10.52
C CYS A 80 -18.55 11.95 -11.01
N SER A 81 -17.57 11.90 -10.10
CA SER A 81 -16.17 11.85 -10.49
C SER A 81 -15.77 10.54 -11.16
N PHE A 82 -16.51 9.45 -10.90
CA PHE A 82 -16.42 8.22 -11.67
C PHE A 82 -17.82 7.62 -11.91
N CYS A 83 -18.09 7.24 -13.14
CA CYS A 83 -19.35 6.62 -13.55
C CYS A 83 -19.07 5.44 -14.49
N SER A 84 -19.93 4.43 -14.47
CA SER A 84 -19.88 3.29 -15.39
C SER A 84 -20.86 3.51 -16.53
N LEU A 85 -20.46 3.06 -17.72
CA LEU A 85 -21.32 2.98 -18.90
C LEU A 85 -21.75 1.53 -19.08
N PHE A 86 -23.05 1.28 -19.19
CA PHE A 86 -23.61 -0.04 -19.43
C PHE A 86 -24.27 -0.10 -20.80
N ASP A 87 -24.15 -1.24 -21.50
CA ASP A 87 -24.95 -1.49 -22.68
C ASP A 87 -26.31 -2.12 -22.30
N ASP A 88 -27.12 -2.43 -23.31
CA ASP A 88 -28.43 -3.06 -23.15
C ASP A 88 -28.36 -4.50 -22.61
N THR A 89 -27.18 -5.11 -22.52
CA THR A 89 -26.97 -6.41 -21.86
C THR A 89 -26.92 -6.28 -20.34
N GLY A 90 -26.70 -5.05 -19.83
CA GLY A 90 -26.54 -4.76 -18.42
C GLY A 90 -25.11 -4.95 -17.91
N TYR A 91 -24.17 -5.30 -18.79
CA TYR A 91 -22.74 -5.38 -18.47
C TYR A 91 -22.02 -4.09 -18.83
N ILE A 92 -20.89 -3.86 -18.15
CA ILE A 92 -20.06 -2.68 -18.37
C ILE A 92 -19.51 -2.64 -19.80
N ALA A 93 -19.69 -1.49 -20.43
CA ALA A 93 -19.29 -1.16 -21.79
C ALA A 93 -18.29 0.01 -21.83
N GLY A 94 -18.00 0.64 -20.69
CA GLY A 94 -17.05 1.72 -20.57
C GLY A 94 -17.15 2.43 -19.23
N VAL A 95 -16.38 3.51 -19.08
CA VAL A 95 -16.41 4.38 -17.90
C VAL A 95 -16.31 5.84 -18.33
N GLN A 96 -16.83 6.72 -17.48
CA GLN A 96 -16.69 8.16 -17.61
C GLN A 96 -16.06 8.72 -16.33
N ILE A 97 -14.99 9.49 -16.49
CA ILE A 97 -14.33 10.20 -15.40
C ILE A 97 -14.75 11.67 -15.47
N GLY A 98 -15.24 12.21 -14.35
CA GLY A 98 -15.75 13.58 -14.23
C GLY A 98 -14.87 14.47 -13.37
N VAL A 99 -14.21 15.44 -13.99
CA VAL A 99 -13.47 16.48 -13.27
C VAL A 99 -14.40 17.67 -13.02
N SER A 100 -14.78 17.89 -11.75
CA SER A 100 -15.66 18.99 -11.36
C SER A 100 -15.04 20.34 -11.75
N LYS A 101 -15.79 21.15 -12.50
CA LYS A 101 -15.33 22.48 -12.95
C LYS A 101 -15.15 23.45 -11.80
N SER A 102 -15.96 23.33 -10.73
CA SER A 102 -15.86 24.21 -9.57
C SER A 102 -14.65 23.91 -8.68
N ARG A 103 -14.12 22.68 -8.75
CA ARG A 103 -12.96 22.25 -7.96
C ARG A 103 -11.63 22.41 -8.67
N MET A 104 -11.66 22.54 -9.99
CA MET A 104 -10.49 22.61 -10.82
C MET A 104 -10.16 24.05 -11.21
N SER A 105 -8.92 24.45 -10.92
CA SER A 105 -8.36 25.77 -11.21
C SER A 105 -7.03 25.63 -11.94
N ASP A 106 -6.55 26.72 -12.56
CA ASP A 106 -5.27 26.72 -13.30
C ASP A 106 -5.16 25.63 -14.38
N TRP A 107 -6.28 25.24 -15.00
CA TRP A 107 -6.30 24.23 -16.06
C TRP A 107 -5.41 24.67 -17.23
N VAL A 108 -4.45 23.82 -17.62
CA VAL A 108 -3.34 24.24 -18.51
C VAL A 108 -3.71 24.19 -19.99
N PHE A 109 -4.34 23.10 -20.45
CA PHE A 109 -4.64 22.87 -21.87
C PHE A 109 -6.13 22.96 -22.13
N ASP A 110 -6.55 23.43 -23.31
CA ASP A 110 -7.98 23.44 -23.65
C ASP A 110 -8.59 22.02 -23.46
N PRO A 111 -9.58 21.83 -22.57
CA PRO A 111 -10.18 20.53 -22.33
C PRO A 111 -10.70 19.87 -23.61
N ALA A 112 -11.24 20.64 -24.57
CA ALA A 112 -11.74 20.08 -25.82
C ALA A 112 -10.60 19.50 -26.68
N VAL A 113 -9.44 20.16 -26.70
CA VAL A 113 -8.25 19.69 -27.42
C VAL A 113 -7.72 18.41 -26.79
N THR A 114 -7.74 18.28 -25.46
CA THR A 114 -7.31 17.06 -24.74
C THR A 114 -8.41 15.99 -24.63
N GLY A 115 -9.52 16.12 -25.36
CA GLY A 115 -10.54 15.07 -25.47
C GLY A 115 -11.61 15.08 -24.38
N PHE A 116 -11.65 16.10 -23.52
CA PHE A 116 -12.71 16.27 -22.55
C PHE A 116 -13.95 16.90 -23.18
N THR A 117 -15.11 16.43 -22.75
CA THR A 117 -16.42 16.99 -23.10
C THR A 117 -17.05 17.65 -21.89
N SER A 118 -17.65 18.83 -22.06
CA SER A 118 -18.44 19.46 -21.00
C SER A 118 -19.73 18.68 -20.73
N TRP A 119 -20.04 18.48 -19.45
CA TRP A 119 -21.25 17.81 -19.01
C TRP A 119 -21.86 18.54 -17.82
N THR A 120 -23.18 18.61 -17.80
CA THR A 120 -23.95 19.24 -16.73
C THR A 120 -25.01 18.24 -16.26
N THR A 121 -25.12 18.06 -14.95
CA THR A 121 -26.11 17.18 -14.34
C THR A 121 -26.60 17.76 -13.01
N THR A 122 -27.47 17.04 -12.31
CA THR A 122 -28.01 17.45 -11.01
C THR A 122 -27.60 16.47 -9.92
N ILE A 123 -26.90 16.95 -8.88
CA ILE A 123 -26.52 16.15 -7.71
C ILE A 123 -27.18 16.78 -6.48
N LYS A 124 -27.94 15.98 -5.70
CA LYS A 124 -28.67 16.47 -4.51
C LYS A 124 -29.54 17.72 -4.79
N GLY A 125 -30.13 17.80 -5.98
CA GLY A 125 -30.96 18.93 -6.42
C GLY A 125 -30.19 20.18 -6.86
N GLN A 126 -28.87 20.14 -6.88
CA GLN A 126 -28.02 21.25 -7.34
C GLN A 126 -27.39 20.94 -8.69
N THR A 127 -27.30 21.95 -9.55
CA THR A 127 -26.56 21.85 -10.81
C THR A 127 -25.09 21.63 -10.54
N ALA A 128 -24.51 20.61 -11.17
CA ALA A 128 -23.10 20.28 -11.11
C ALA A 128 -22.53 20.21 -12.53
N GLU A 129 -21.36 20.80 -12.73
CA GLU A 129 -20.69 20.89 -14.03
C GLU A 129 -19.34 20.18 -14.00
N PHE A 130 -19.07 19.40 -15.04
CA PHE A 130 -17.87 18.58 -15.17
C PHE A 130 -17.23 18.77 -16.55
N TYR A 131 -15.91 18.62 -16.60
CA TYR A 131 -15.22 18.14 -17.79
C TYR A 131 -15.11 16.62 -17.69
N THR A 132 -15.48 15.91 -18.74
CA THR A 132 -15.55 14.45 -18.74
C THR A 132 -14.68 13.83 -19.81
N ILE A 133 -14.00 12.74 -19.48
CA ILE A 133 -13.21 11.93 -20.41
C ILE A 133 -13.65 10.47 -20.28
N GLN A 134 -13.66 9.71 -21.37
CA GLN A 134 -14.27 8.39 -21.40
C GLN A 134 -13.33 7.29 -21.91
N LEU A 135 -13.52 6.10 -21.34
CA LEU A 135 -13.01 4.83 -21.84
C LEU A 135 -14.19 3.96 -22.26
N TYR A 136 -14.04 3.22 -23.35
CA TYR A 136 -15.03 2.27 -23.85
C TYR A 136 -14.38 0.91 -24.00
N PHE A 137 -15.11 -0.12 -23.54
CA PHE A 137 -14.74 -1.53 -23.63
C PHE A 137 -15.49 -2.23 -24.77
N ILE A 138 -16.21 -1.45 -25.58
CA ILE A 138 -17.00 -1.89 -26.73
C ILE A 138 -16.86 -0.88 -27.87
N SER A 139 -16.86 -1.37 -29.10
CA SER A 139 -16.92 -0.52 -30.30
C SER A 139 -18.37 -0.28 -30.74
N ALA A 140 -18.58 0.74 -31.58
CA ALA A 140 -19.90 1.01 -32.16
C ALA A 140 -20.43 -0.18 -32.99
N GLU A 141 -19.55 -0.86 -33.73
CA GLU A 141 -19.90 -2.02 -34.55
C GLU A 141 -20.35 -3.21 -33.70
N ILE A 142 -19.67 -3.45 -32.58
CA ILE A 142 -20.02 -4.54 -31.65
C ILE A 142 -21.33 -4.20 -30.93
N LEU A 143 -21.49 -2.94 -30.49
CA LEU A 143 -22.71 -2.47 -29.84
C LEU A 143 -23.93 -2.56 -30.77
N ALA A 144 -23.75 -2.38 -32.08
CA ALA A 144 -24.79 -2.50 -33.09
C ALA A 144 -25.24 -3.95 -33.39
N THR A 145 -24.51 -4.96 -32.90
CA THR A 145 -24.93 -6.37 -33.04
C THR A 145 -26.14 -6.69 -32.17
N LYS A 146 -26.68 -7.91 -32.24
CA LYS A 146 -27.79 -8.31 -31.37
C LYS A 146 -27.30 -8.56 -29.95
N LYS A 147 -28.10 -8.18 -28.96
CA LYS A 147 -27.85 -8.42 -27.53
C LYS A 147 -27.56 -9.90 -27.25
N GLU A 148 -28.30 -10.81 -27.88
CA GLU A 148 -28.13 -12.26 -27.71
C GLU A 148 -26.76 -12.74 -28.19
N ASP A 149 -26.25 -12.17 -29.30
CA ASP A 149 -24.95 -12.54 -29.86
C ASP A 149 -23.81 -12.02 -28.98
N ARG A 150 -23.94 -10.82 -28.41
CA ARG A 150 -22.99 -10.29 -27.42
C ARG A 150 -22.96 -11.15 -26.17
N LEU A 151 -24.11 -11.52 -25.63
CA LEU A 151 -24.21 -12.39 -24.45
C LEU A 151 -23.61 -13.78 -24.72
N ALA A 152 -23.85 -14.35 -25.90
CA ALA A 152 -23.32 -15.67 -26.28
C ALA A 152 -21.80 -15.67 -26.50
N SER A 153 -21.24 -14.56 -26.99
CA SER A 153 -19.80 -14.44 -27.27
C SER A 153 -18.96 -13.91 -26.10
N ARG A 154 -19.60 -13.46 -25.01
CA ARG A 154 -18.93 -12.85 -23.85
C ARG A 154 -18.03 -13.86 -23.13
N ASN A 155 -16.79 -13.49 -22.88
CA ASN A 155 -15.88 -14.25 -22.02
C ASN A 155 -15.99 -13.75 -20.57
N LYS A 156 -16.36 -14.62 -19.64
CA LYS A 156 -16.52 -14.29 -18.21
C LYS A 156 -15.19 -14.05 -17.49
N ASP A 157 -14.11 -14.59 -18.03
CA ASP A 157 -12.77 -14.47 -17.46
C ASP A 157 -12.07 -13.17 -17.88
N LEU A 158 -12.73 -12.33 -18.68
CA LEU A 158 -12.23 -11.04 -19.12
C LEU A 158 -13.20 -9.91 -18.76
N LEU A 159 -12.65 -8.76 -18.37
CA LEU A 159 -13.39 -7.51 -18.33
C LEU A 159 -13.50 -6.95 -19.76
N ILE A 160 -12.34 -6.69 -20.38
CA ILE A 160 -12.25 -6.13 -21.73
C ILE A 160 -12.58 -7.22 -22.75
N GLN A 161 -13.66 -7.01 -23.49
CA GLN A 161 -14.09 -7.91 -24.55
C GLN A 161 -13.44 -7.48 -25.88
N HIS A 162 -13.31 -8.41 -26.82
CA HIS A 162 -12.94 -8.12 -28.22
C HIS A 162 -11.57 -7.47 -28.47
N GLY A 163 -10.67 -7.49 -27.48
CA GLY A 163 -9.23 -7.24 -27.70
C GLY A 163 -8.81 -5.78 -27.82
N TYR A 164 -9.70 -4.82 -27.54
CA TYR A 164 -9.39 -3.40 -27.62
C TYR A 164 -10.09 -2.59 -26.52
N VAL A 165 -9.48 -1.46 -26.16
CA VAL A 165 -10.09 -0.39 -25.37
C VAL A 165 -10.08 0.88 -26.21
N TRP A 166 -11.18 1.63 -26.24
CA TRP A 166 -11.29 2.90 -26.97
C TRP A 166 -11.36 4.06 -25.99
N MET A 167 -10.75 5.18 -26.35
CA MET A 167 -10.43 6.24 -25.41
C MET A 167 -10.71 7.57 -26.10
N THR A 168 -11.45 8.49 -25.46
CA THR A 168 -11.56 9.85 -26.00
C THR A 168 -10.21 10.53 -25.90
N ALA A 169 -9.70 10.97 -27.04
CA ALA A 169 -8.36 11.49 -27.24
C ALA A 169 -8.43 12.90 -27.85
N PHE A 170 -7.36 13.34 -28.53
CA PHE A 170 -7.27 14.69 -29.04
C PHE A 170 -8.50 15.10 -29.86
N ASN A 171 -9.03 16.29 -29.58
CA ASN A 171 -10.22 16.85 -30.22
C ASN A 171 -11.48 15.95 -30.14
N GLY A 172 -11.54 15.06 -29.15
CA GLY A 172 -12.67 14.16 -28.93
C GLY A 172 -12.69 12.93 -29.84
N GLU A 173 -11.65 12.69 -30.64
CA GLU A 173 -11.55 11.49 -31.47
C GLU A 173 -11.35 10.24 -30.61
N LEU A 174 -11.80 9.08 -31.11
CA LEU A 174 -11.55 7.80 -30.45
C LEU A 174 -10.18 7.25 -30.84
N TYR A 175 -9.35 6.99 -29.83
CA TYR A 175 -8.12 6.23 -29.98
C TYR A 175 -8.36 4.79 -29.53
N ALA A 176 -7.98 3.82 -30.38
CA ALA A 176 -8.07 2.40 -30.06
C ALA A 176 -6.73 1.86 -29.56
N LEU A 177 -6.72 1.28 -28.37
CA LEU A 177 -5.58 0.58 -27.79
C LEU A 177 -5.84 -0.93 -27.83
N SER A 178 -4.94 -1.68 -28.48
CA SER A 178 -4.99 -3.14 -28.47
C SER A 178 -4.69 -3.68 -27.07
N THR A 179 -5.40 -4.72 -26.65
CA THR A 179 -5.06 -5.49 -25.44
C THR A 179 -3.93 -6.49 -25.69
N ASP A 180 -3.46 -6.63 -26.94
CA ASP A 180 -2.24 -7.38 -27.25
C ASP A 180 -1.02 -6.58 -26.77
N THR A 181 -0.61 -6.92 -25.56
CA THR A 181 0.49 -6.29 -24.83
C THR A 181 1.84 -6.48 -25.52
N SER A 182 1.99 -7.48 -26.39
CA SER A 182 3.25 -7.72 -27.13
C SER A 182 3.60 -6.59 -28.08
N LEU A 183 2.63 -5.73 -28.41
CA LEU A 183 2.80 -4.56 -29.26
C LEU A 183 3.33 -3.33 -28.50
N LEU A 184 3.04 -3.22 -27.20
CA LEU A 184 3.39 -2.04 -26.38
C LEU A 184 4.91 -1.89 -26.21
N GLY A 185 5.43 -0.66 -26.32
CA GLY A 185 6.86 -0.39 -26.24
C GLY A 185 7.68 -0.87 -27.46
N THR A 186 7.02 -1.38 -28.50
CA THR A 186 7.65 -1.74 -29.77
C THR A 186 7.44 -0.64 -30.81
N SER A 187 8.08 -0.75 -31.97
CA SER A 187 7.84 0.15 -33.11
C SER A 187 6.42 0.04 -33.70
N GLN A 188 5.62 -0.95 -33.28
CA GLN A 188 4.24 -1.16 -33.72
C GLN A 188 3.20 -0.45 -32.83
N SER A 189 3.63 0.15 -31.72
CA SER A 189 2.77 0.93 -30.84
C SER A 189 3.31 2.34 -30.66
N GLU A 190 2.40 3.31 -30.55
CA GLU A 190 2.77 4.68 -30.20
C GLU A 190 3.03 4.84 -28.70
N PHE A 191 2.72 3.84 -27.88
CA PHE A 191 2.93 3.86 -26.43
C PHE A 191 4.35 3.40 -26.08
N THR A 192 5.15 4.32 -25.53
CA THR A 192 6.54 4.10 -25.15
C THR A 192 6.66 3.68 -23.68
N THR A 193 7.54 2.73 -23.41
CA THR A 193 7.79 2.18 -22.08
C THR A 193 8.34 3.24 -21.13
N GLN A 194 7.80 3.32 -19.91
CA GLN A 194 8.29 4.17 -18.82
C GLN A 194 8.67 3.32 -17.60
N ALA A 195 8.50 3.78 -16.37
CA ALA A 195 8.83 2.98 -15.20
C ALA A 195 7.75 1.93 -14.88
N CYS A 196 8.20 0.80 -14.33
CA CYS A 196 7.33 -0.08 -13.57
C CYS A 196 7.28 0.39 -12.12
N VAL A 197 6.07 0.61 -11.60
CA VAL A 197 5.85 1.00 -10.21
C VAL A 197 5.04 -0.06 -9.49
N LEU A 198 5.50 -0.42 -8.28
CA LEU A 198 4.85 -1.42 -7.43
C LEU A 198 3.37 -1.06 -7.22
N TRP A 199 2.49 -2.05 -7.37
CA TRP A 199 1.02 -1.93 -7.29
C TRP A 199 0.35 -1.07 -8.39
N MET A 200 1.13 -0.53 -9.34
CA MET A 200 0.62 0.16 -10.52
C MET A 200 0.84 -0.68 -11.78
N GLY A 201 2.01 -1.30 -11.89
CA GLY A 201 2.49 -2.03 -13.06
C GLY A 201 3.46 -1.21 -13.92
N GLN A 202 3.79 -1.79 -15.07
CA GLN A 202 4.61 -1.17 -16.10
C GLN A 202 3.80 -0.10 -16.83
N HIS A 203 4.27 1.15 -16.74
CA HIS A 203 3.62 2.27 -17.42
C HIS A 203 4.07 2.39 -18.87
N TYR A 204 3.13 2.77 -19.73
CA TYR A 204 3.39 3.17 -21.11
C TYR A 204 2.64 4.46 -21.45
N TYR A 205 3.35 5.43 -22.02
CA TYR A 205 2.79 6.74 -22.37
C TYR A 205 2.89 6.97 -23.88
N HIS A 206 1.87 7.58 -24.48
CA HIS A 206 1.85 7.85 -25.93
C HIS A 206 2.96 8.82 -26.35
N LYS A 207 3.79 8.40 -27.30
CA LYS A 207 4.93 9.11 -27.90
C LYS A 207 5.77 9.88 -26.88
N MET A 208 5.92 9.32 -25.68
CA MET A 208 6.60 10.00 -24.59
C MET A 208 8.12 9.84 -24.72
N SER A 209 8.81 10.97 -24.69
CA SER A 209 10.25 11.08 -24.81
C SER A 209 10.74 12.39 -24.20
N LYS A 210 12.05 12.49 -23.95
CA LYS A 210 12.67 13.70 -23.38
C LYS A 210 12.50 14.95 -24.25
N THR A 211 12.13 14.76 -25.52
CA THR A 211 11.92 15.82 -26.51
C THR A 211 10.46 16.03 -26.87
N THR A 212 9.52 15.30 -26.26
CA THR A 212 8.09 15.47 -26.52
C THR A 212 7.67 16.88 -26.11
N PRO A 213 7.04 17.67 -27.00
CA PRO A 213 6.53 18.99 -26.63
C PRO A 213 5.45 18.86 -25.56
N CYS A 214 5.36 19.84 -24.65
CA CYS A 214 4.27 19.92 -23.68
C CYS A 214 3.16 20.86 -24.18
N ALA A 215 2.36 20.36 -25.12
CA ALA A 215 1.20 21.05 -25.67
C ALA A 215 -0.05 20.18 -25.55
N GLY A 216 -1.23 20.80 -25.63
CA GLY A 216 -2.52 20.12 -25.47
C GLY A 216 -2.81 19.07 -26.55
N ASP A 217 -2.14 19.15 -27.69
CA ASP A 217 -2.23 18.24 -28.83
C ASP A 217 -1.04 17.27 -28.95
N THR A 218 -0.13 17.28 -27.97
CA THR A 218 1.04 16.37 -27.93
C THR A 218 1.11 15.54 -26.65
N LEU A 219 0.66 16.08 -25.51
CA LEU A 219 0.54 15.32 -24.27
C LEU A 219 -0.78 14.56 -24.27
N PHE A 220 -0.71 13.30 -24.70
CA PHE A 220 -1.86 12.42 -24.73
C PHE A 220 -2.40 12.20 -23.31
N PRO A 221 -3.72 12.34 -23.08
CA PRO A 221 -4.28 12.37 -21.74
C PRO A 221 -4.30 11.00 -21.07
N TRP A 222 -3.91 9.92 -21.74
CA TRP A 222 -3.99 8.57 -21.21
C TRP A 222 -2.66 7.82 -21.26
N PHE A 223 -2.51 6.86 -20.35
CA PHE A 223 -1.38 5.94 -20.29
C PHE A 223 -1.87 4.53 -19.96
N ALA A 224 -1.11 3.51 -20.38
CA ALA A 224 -1.43 2.11 -20.19
C ALA A 224 -0.60 1.48 -19.07
N LEU A 225 -1.20 0.50 -18.39
CA LEU A 225 -0.58 -0.27 -17.32
C LEU A 225 -0.54 -1.76 -17.70
N MET A 226 0.62 -2.37 -17.55
CA MET A 226 0.82 -3.78 -17.84
C MET A 226 1.44 -4.51 -16.65
N ASP A 227 1.03 -5.76 -16.45
CA ASP A 227 1.73 -6.72 -15.61
C ASP A 227 1.61 -8.12 -16.20
N SER A 228 2.68 -8.91 -16.13
CA SER A 228 2.69 -10.32 -16.57
C SER A 228 2.11 -10.53 -17.97
N ASP A 229 2.50 -9.66 -18.92
CA ASP A 229 2.01 -9.64 -20.31
C ASP A 229 0.48 -9.43 -20.45
N GLN A 230 -0.19 -8.82 -19.45
CA GLN A 230 -1.61 -8.45 -19.50
C GLN A 230 -1.81 -6.95 -19.33
N LEU A 231 -2.77 -6.38 -20.08
CA LEU A 231 -3.23 -5.01 -19.88
C LEU A 231 -4.09 -4.98 -18.61
N ILE A 232 -3.53 -4.52 -17.51
CA ILE A 232 -4.17 -4.54 -16.19
C ILE A 232 -4.91 -3.26 -15.86
N GLY A 233 -4.76 -2.21 -16.66
CA GLY A 233 -5.45 -0.95 -16.45
C GLY A 233 -5.00 0.15 -17.39
N LEU A 234 -5.66 1.29 -17.25
CA LEU A 234 -5.31 2.57 -17.87
C LEU A 234 -5.32 3.64 -16.79
N GLY A 235 -4.62 4.73 -17.00
CA GLY A 235 -4.83 5.95 -16.23
C GLY A 235 -4.91 7.15 -17.14
N PHE A 236 -5.50 8.24 -16.64
CA PHE A 236 -5.52 9.52 -17.33
C PHE A 236 -4.69 10.55 -16.59
N MET A 237 -4.17 11.55 -17.29
CA MET A 237 -3.41 12.64 -16.71
C MET A 237 -3.85 13.98 -17.32
N THR A 238 -4.08 14.97 -16.46
CA THR A 238 -4.29 16.37 -16.85
C THR A 238 -3.58 17.31 -15.88
N PHE A 239 -3.46 18.59 -16.22
CA PHE A 239 -2.69 19.57 -15.45
C PHE A 239 -3.55 20.71 -14.95
N GLY A 240 -3.35 21.04 -13.68
CA GLY A 240 -4.04 22.11 -12.95
C GLY A 240 -4.21 21.74 -11.48
N LYS A 241 -4.78 22.65 -10.71
CA LYS A 241 -5.00 22.49 -9.28
C LYS A 241 -6.44 22.08 -9.01
N TYR A 242 -6.59 20.85 -8.57
CA TYR A 242 -7.87 20.32 -8.11
C TYR A 242 -7.94 20.41 -6.58
N THR A 243 -9.04 20.95 -6.07
CA THR A 243 -9.27 21.17 -4.64
C THR A 243 -10.35 20.22 -4.13
N VAL A 244 -10.07 19.57 -3.00
CA VAL A 244 -10.99 18.63 -2.36
C VAL A 244 -11.30 19.10 -0.96
N ASP A 245 -12.59 19.22 -0.66
CA ASP A 245 -13.07 19.54 0.67
C ASP A 245 -12.77 18.37 1.61
N SER A 246 -12.41 18.64 2.87
CA SER A 246 -12.00 17.61 3.85
C SER A 246 -13.04 16.50 4.11
N ASN A 247 -14.31 16.76 3.82
CA ASN A 247 -15.42 15.83 4.03
C ASN A 247 -15.82 15.05 2.75
N VAL A 248 -15.06 15.20 1.66
CA VAL A 248 -15.35 14.52 0.39
C VAL A 248 -14.20 13.60 0.08
N GLN A 249 -14.55 12.37 -0.29
CA GLN A 249 -13.55 11.41 -0.73
C GLN A 249 -12.88 11.91 -2.01
N ASP A 250 -11.55 12.05 -1.95
CA ASP A 250 -10.76 12.30 -3.14
C ASP A 250 -10.56 11.00 -3.91
N LEU A 251 -11.09 10.93 -5.13
CA LEU A 251 -10.89 9.79 -6.02
C LEU A 251 -9.71 9.99 -6.96
N PHE A 252 -9.17 11.21 -7.03
CA PHE A 252 -8.04 11.55 -7.86
C PHE A 252 -6.73 11.43 -7.09
N GLU A 253 -5.66 11.34 -7.86
CA GLU A 253 -4.31 11.23 -7.38
C GLU A 253 -3.55 12.49 -7.79
N HIS A 254 -2.71 12.97 -6.86
CA HIS A 254 -2.02 14.25 -6.98
C HIS A 254 -0.49 14.06 -6.83
N PRO A 255 0.17 13.31 -7.74
CA PRO A 255 1.60 13.08 -7.65
C PRO A 255 2.39 14.38 -7.79
N ASP A 256 3.44 14.54 -7.00
CA ASP A 256 4.35 15.67 -7.12
C ASP A 256 5.34 15.48 -8.30
N GLU A 257 6.19 16.49 -8.53
CA GLU A 257 7.21 16.42 -9.59
C GLU A 257 8.13 15.20 -9.43
N SER A 258 8.47 14.83 -8.20
CA SER A 258 9.37 13.71 -7.91
C SER A 258 8.74 12.38 -8.31
N ALA A 259 7.46 12.20 -7.96
CA ALA A 259 6.67 11.03 -8.36
C ALA A 259 6.53 10.94 -9.88
N VAL A 260 6.20 12.06 -10.55
CA VAL A 260 6.06 12.08 -12.02
C VAL A 260 7.39 11.77 -12.71
N LYS A 261 8.52 12.32 -12.24
CA LYS A 261 9.86 11.97 -12.76
C LYS A 261 10.21 10.50 -12.60
N MET A 262 9.78 9.88 -11.50
CA MET A 262 9.98 8.46 -11.26
C MET A 262 9.14 7.61 -12.21
N ILE A 263 7.85 7.93 -12.36
CA ILE A 263 6.89 7.16 -13.16
C ILE A 263 7.17 7.34 -14.66
N VAL A 264 7.36 8.57 -15.12
CA VAL A 264 7.58 8.95 -16.51
C VAL A 264 9.06 9.24 -16.73
N SER A 265 9.92 8.25 -16.53
CA SER A 265 11.38 8.41 -16.49
C SER A 265 12.01 9.03 -17.74
N ASP A 266 11.38 8.83 -18.91
CA ASP A 266 11.80 9.42 -20.19
C ASP A 266 10.94 10.62 -20.59
N GLY A 267 10.22 11.25 -19.66
CA GLY A 267 9.45 12.47 -19.91
C GLY A 267 10.31 13.72 -20.19
N PRO A 268 9.77 14.72 -20.91
CA PRO A 268 10.44 15.97 -21.20
C PRO A 268 10.49 16.90 -19.96
N GLN A 269 11.48 17.78 -19.88
CA GLN A 269 11.62 18.68 -18.71
C GLN A 269 10.38 19.56 -18.50
N CYS A 270 9.70 19.98 -19.58
CA CYS A 270 8.48 20.77 -19.49
C CYS A 270 7.33 20.04 -18.78
N LEU A 271 7.27 18.70 -18.83
CA LEU A 271 6.25 17.90 -18.14
C LEU A 271 6.43 18.06 -16.63
N TYR A 272 7.67 17.91 -16.17
CA TYR A 272 8.02 18.05 -14.76
C TYR A 272 7.80 19.47 -14.25
N ASP A 273 8.13 20.48 -15.05
CA ASP A 273 7.88 21.88 -14.71
C ASP A 273 6.38 22.19 -14.62
N LEU A 274 5.56 21.63 -15.52
CA LEU A 274 4.10 21.73 -15.43
C LEU A 274 3.59 21.09 -14.13
N THR A 275 4.02 19.87 -13.80
CA THR A 275 3.64 19.21 -12.54
C THR A 275 4.00 20.07 -11.33
N ARG A 276 5.24 20.58 -11.26
CA ARG A 276 5.71 21.40 -10.13
C ARG A 276 4.93 22.71 -9.99
N THR A 277 4.65 23.38 -11.10
CA THR A 277 4.12 24.77 -11.09
C THR A 277 2.60 24.85 -11.15
N ARG A 278 1.95 23.87 -11.78
CA ARG A 278 0.51 23.85 -12.02
C ARG A 278 -0.20 22.73 -11.28
N GLY A 279 0.51 21.69 -10.84
CA GLY A 279 -0.09 20.47 -10.34
C GLY A 279 -0.53 19.56 -11.47
N VAL A 280 -0.74 18.30 -11.11
CA VAL A 280 -1.22 17.24 -11.99
C VAL A 280 -2.37 16.51 -11.29
N LEU A 281 -3.34 16.08 -12.08
CA LEU A 281 -4.49 15.30 -11.65
C LEU A 281 -4.50 14.02 -12.47
N THR A 282 -4.57 12.88 -11.80
CA THR A 282 -4.64 11.55 -12.43
C THR A 282 -5.61 10.64 -11.72
N MET A 283 -6.06 9.59 -12.40
CA MET A 283 -6.78 8.47 -11.80
C MET A 283 -6.43 7.21 -12.57
N HIS A 284 -6.00 6.18 -11.85
CA HIS A 284 -5.89 4.84 -12.40
C HIS A 284 -7.25 4.15 -12.43
N VAL A 285 -7.49 3.39 -13.49
CA VAL A 285 -8.63 2.49 -13.71
C VAL A 285 -8.05 1.10 -13.98
N TYR A 286 -8.16 0.21 -13.01
CA TYR A 286 -7.67 -1.17 -13.08
C TYR A 286 -8.76 -2.12 -13.54
N PHE A 287 -8.38 -3.08 -14.38
CA PHE A 287 -9.25 -4.12 -14.94
C PHE A 287 -9.16 -5.45 -14.16
N ILE A 288 -8.57 -5.40 -12.97
CA ILE A 288 -8.18 -6.56 -12.17
C ILE A 288 -8.62 -6.41 -10.70
N ASP A 289 -8.88 -7.53 -10.02
CA ASP A 289 -9.40 -7.58 -8.65
C ASP A 289 -8.36 -7.31 -7.56
N THR A 290 -7.09 -7.55 -7.86
CA THR A 290 -6.00 -7.38 -6.87
C THR A 290 -4.84 -6.52 -7.41
N PRO A 291 -5.07 -5.26 -7.79
CA PRO A 291 -4.00 -4.36 -8.25
C PRO A 291 -2.89 -4.16 -7.21
N GLN A 292 -3.20 -4.29 -5.92
CA GLN A 292 -2.22 -4.26 -4.82
C GLN A 292 -1.22 -5.45 -4.83
N LEU A 293 -1.44 -6.46 -5.67
CA LEU A 293 -0.50 -7.57 -5.85
C LEU A 293 0.36 -7.41 -7.09
N VAL A 294 0.10 -6.39 -7.91
CA VAL A 294 0.90 -6.10 -9.10
C VAL A 294 2.34 -5.84 -8.69
N GLY A 295 3.22 -6.70 -9.16
CA GLY A 295 4.64 -6.64 -8.89
C GLY A 295 5.37 -5.84 -9.95
N CYS A 296 6.59 -5.43 -9.64
CA CYS A 296 7.57 -5.08 -10.65
C CYS A 296 8.69 -6.10 -10.53
N PRO A 297 8.90 -6.99 -11.52
CA PRO A 297 10.04 -7.87 -11.49
C PRO A 297 11.29 -6.99 -11.46
N ILE A 298 12.07 -7.10 -10.38
CA ILE A 298 13.39 -6.44 -10.20
C ILE A 298 14.38 -6.82 -11.34
N PHE A 299 13.98 -7.73 -12.24
CA PHE A 299 14.81 -8.38 -13.25
C PHE A 299 14.43 -8.07 -14.71
N ALA A 300 13.87 -6.90 -15.03
CA ALA A 300 13.77 -6.47 -16.44
C ALA A 300 15.16 -6.26 -17.11
N TYR A 301 16.24 -6.12 -16.32
CA TYR A 301 17.62 -6.07 -16.83
C TYR A 301 18.19 -7.45 -17.26
N CYS A 302 17.62 -8.57 -16.82
CA CYS A 302 18.17 -9.90 -17.14
C CYS A 302 17.63 -10.54 -18.42
N ARG A 303 16.48 -10.08 -18.95
CA ARG A 303 15.87 -10.67 -20.15
C ARG A 303 16.64 -10.34 -21.43
N HIS A 304 17.37 -9.22 -21.46
CA HIS A 304 18.16 -8.80 -22.63
C HIS A 304 19.60 -9.35 -22.64
N LEU A 305 20.15 -9.71 -21.47
CA LEU A 305 21.49 -10.28 -21.35
C LEU A 305 21.55 -11.78 -21.70
N PHE A 306 20.43 -12.50 -21.61
CA PHE A 306 20.40 -13.94 -21.89
C PHE A 306 20.37 -14.30 -23.39
N THR A 307 20.04 -13.37 -24.28
CA THR A 307 20.00 -13.64 -25.73
C THR A 307 21.24 -13.17 -26.50
N THR A 308 22.13 -12.36 -25.90
CA THR A 308 23.26 -11.75 -26.64
C THR A 308 24.66 -11.96 -26.06
N MET A 309 24.83 -12.53 -24.87
CA MET A 309 26.19 -12.82 -24.34
C MET A 309 26.36 -14.28 -23.94
N LEU A 310 26.31 -15.17 -24.94
CA LEU A 310 27.13 -16.37 -24.91
C LEU A 310 28.56 -15.97 -25.29
N GLN A 311 29.52 -16.39 -24.47
CA GLN A 311 30.98 -16.28 -24.63
C GLN A 311 31.64 -15.01 -24.05
N LYS A 312 32.38 -15.28 -22.96
CA LYS A 312 33.52 -14.50 -22.43
C LYS A 312 33.18 -13.27 -21.59
N SER A 313 32.71 -13.46 -20.34
CA SER A 313 33.05 -12.61 -19.16
C SER A 313 32.33 -13.10 -17.88
N VAL A 314 32.55 -14.35 -17.47
CA VAL A 314 31.86 -14.96 -16.31
C VAL A 314 32.46 -14.59 -14.95
N LEU A 315 33.54 -13.79 -14.86
CA LEU A 315 34.27 -13.68 -13.59
C LEU A 315 34.22 -12.32 -12.85
N LEU A 316 33.56 -11.29 -13.40
CA LEU A 316 33.60 -9.95 -12.77
C LEU A 316 32.23 -9.43 -12.24
N CYS A 317 31.10 -9.97 -12.70
CA CYS A 317 29.77 -9.61 -12.17
C CYS A 317 29.32 -10.45 -10.96
N LEU A 318 30.05 -11.51 -10.60
CA LEU A 318 29.76 -12.33 -9.41
C LEU A 318 30.14 -11.66 -8.08
N LEU A 319 30.78 -10.49 -8.09
CA LEU A 319 31.18 -9.77 -6.89
C LEU A 319 30.33 -8.52 -6.60
N ALA A 320 29.42 -8.12 -7.49
CA ALA A 320 28.57 -6.93 -7.31
C ALA A 320 27.08 -7.22 -7.09
N ALA A 321 26.65 -8.50 -7.14
CA ALA A 321 25.26 -8.91 -6.91
C ALA A 321 25.02 -9.62 -5.56
N CYS A 322 26.02 -9.68 -4.69
CA CYS A 322 25.93 -10.26 -3.35
C CYS A 322 26.08 -9.20 -2.25
N ALA A 323 25.33 -8.10 -2.34
CA ALA A 323 25.03 -7.27 -1.18
C ALA A 323 23.60 -7.60 -0.69
N HIS A 324 23.34 -8.88 -0.46
CA HIS A 324 22.15 -9.33 0.26
C HIS A 324 22.57 -9.57 1.71
N GLY A 325 21.92 -8.89 2.66
CA GLY A 325 21.76 -9.43 4.01
C GLY A 325 22.42 -8.71 5.19
N LEU A 326 22.73 -7.41 5.14
CA LEU A 326 22.97 -6.64 6.37
C LEU A 326 22.17 -5.34 6.35
N TRP A 327 21.16 -5.28 7.22
CA TRP A 327 20.43 -4.07 7.50
C TRP A 327 21.26 -3.15 8.40
N GLU A 328 21.40 -1.88 8.02
CA GLU A 328 21.97 -0.88 8.93
C GLU A 328 21.05 -0.70 10.15
N PRO A 329 21.55 -0.79 11.39
CA PRO A 329 20.71 -0.74 12.58
C PRO A 329 20.22 0.69 12.85
N ASN A 330 18.92 0.83 13.08
CA ASN A 330 18.34 2.05 13.64
C ASN A 330 17.12 1.69 14.52
N LEU A 331 16.45 2.68 15.09
CA LEU A 331 15.16 2.50 15.74
C LEU A 331 14.18 3.49 15.12
N LYS A 332 13.15 2.96 14.47
CA LYS A 332 12.05 3.75 13.92
C LYS A 332 10.74 3.19 14.41
N ALA A 333 9.74 4.04 14.60
CA ALA A 333 8.39 3.58 14.84
C ALA A 333 7.44 4.14 13.78
N ARG A 334 6.23 3.59 13.80
CA ARG A 334 5.17 3.83 12.82
C ARG A 334 5.52 3.23 11.46
N PHE A 335 4.52 2.61 10.85
CA PHE A 335 4.44 2.43 9.42
C PHE A 335 3.51 3.48 8.84
N GLY A 336 3.87 3.99 7.67
CA GLY A 336 2.97 4.77 6.86
C GLY A 336 3.20 4.53 5.38
N PRO A 337 2.16 4.65 4.58
CA PRO A 337 2.20 4.27 3.18
C PRO A 337 2.65 5.37 2.23
N SER A 338 2.74 6.59 2.74
CA SER A 338 3.13 7.71 1.90
C SER A 338 4.58 7.54 1.44
N LEU A 339 4.79 7.61 0.12
CA LEU A 339 6.12 7.83 -0.45
C LEU A 339 6.73 9.15 0.06
N PHE A 340 5.89 10.10 0.48
CA PHE A 340 6.26 11.45 0.85
C PHE A 340 5.60 11.83 2.20
N GLY A 341 6.36 11.65 3.29
CA GLY A 341 5.92 11.93 4.66
C GLY A 341 6.77 11.21 5.71
N ASP A 342 6.64 11.62 6.98
CA ASP A 342 7.27 11.00 8.18
C ASP A 342 6.62 9.64 8.52
N VAL A 343 6.68 8.72 7.58
CA VAL A 343 6.04 7.39 7.69
C VAL A 343 6.87 6.35 8.42
N PHE A 344 8.15 6.65 8.69
CA PHE A 344 9.04 5.90 9.57
C PHE A 344 9.75 6.91 10.47
N VAL A 345 9.23 7.10 11.68
CA VAL A 345 9.67 8.16 12.59
C VAL A 345 10.92 7.67 13.34
N LYS A 346 12.04 8.38 13.21
CA LYS A 346 13.27 8.08 13.97
C LYS A 346 13.00 8.20 15.47
N MET A 347 13.51 7.24 16.24
CA MET A 347 13.44 7.19 17.71
C MET A 347 14.85 7.23 18.32
N ALA A 348 14.95 7.71 19.55
CA ALA A 348 16.23 7.81 20.26
C ALA A 348 16.75 6.42 20.66
N ARG A 349 17.96 6.06 20.24
CA ARG A 349 18.59 4.75 20.56
C ARG A 349 19.46 4.80 21.80
N ASN A 350 19.90 5.98 22.20
CA ASN A 350 20.78 6.15 23.35
C ASN A 350 20.48 7.48 24.04
N ILE A 351 21.14 7.72 25.16
CA ILE A 351 20.92 8.92 25.97
C ILE A 351 21.27 10.19 25.18
N ASP A 352 22.35 10.17 24.38
CA ASP A 352 22.77 11.34 23.61
C ASP A 352 21.73 11.72 22.54
N GLU A 353 21.24 10.74 21.79
CA GLU A 353 20.15 10.93 20.82
C GLU A 353 18.86 11.38 21.52
N ALA A 354 18.54 10.85 22.71
CA ALA A 354 17.38 11.26 23.47
C ALA A 354 17.47 12.74 23.87
N ILE A 355 18.64 13.18 24.35
CA ILE A 355 18.90 14.59 24.69
C ILE A 355 18.81 15.47 23.44
N GLU A 356 19.42 15.07 22.33
CA GLU A 356 19.35 15.79 21.04
C GLU A 356 17.90 15.97 20.56
N MET A 357 17.09 14.92 20.71
CA MET A 357 15.67 14.90 20.37
C MET A 357 14.77 15.58 21.43
N LYS A 358 15.35 16.16 22.49
CA LYS A 358 14.63 16.81 23.61
C LYS A 358 13.68 15.86 24.36
N TRP A 359 14.03 14.58 24.41
CA TRP A 359 13.32 13.61 25.23
C TRP A 359 13.66 13.82 26.71
N VAL A 360 12.73 13.43 27.58
CA VAL A 360 12.85 13.53 29.03
C VAL A 360 12.82 12.15 29.65
N LYS A 361 13.65 11.97 30.67
CA LYS A 361 13.59 10.78 31.54
C LYS A 361 12.32 10.83 32.39
N ARG A 362 11.61 9.69 32.48
CA ARG A 362 10.37 9.57 33.24
C ARG A 362 10.41 8.36 34.16
N ASP A 363 9.63 8.42 35.23
CA ASP A 363 9.36 7.25 36.07
C ASP A 363 8.58 6.22 35.25
N ARG A 364 9.10 4.98 35.20
CA ARG A 364 8.49 3.88 34.45
C ARG A 364 7.45 3.15 35.32
N PRO A 365 6.39 2.57 34.71
CA PRO A 365 5.49 1.68 35.43
C PRO A 365 6.24 0.46 36.00
N ALA A 366 5.67 -0.17 37.03
CA ALA A 366 6.23 -1.41 37.56
C ALA A 366 6.37 -2.45 36.42
N GLY A 367 7.59 -2.97 36.24
CA GLY A 367 7.89 -3.92 35.18
C GLY A 367 8.22 -5.31 35.71
N PRO A 368 8.63 -6.23 34.82
CA PRO A 368 9.06 -7.57 35.22
C PRO A 368 10.25 -7.51 36.18
N ALA A 369 10.27 -8.46 37.12
CA ALA A 369 11.33 -8.58 38.11
C ALA A 369 12.72 -8.68 37.45
N GLY A 370 13.69 -7.93 37.97
CA GLY A 370 15.07 -7.87 37.48
C GLY A 370 15.29 -6.92 36.30
N LEU A 371 14.28 -6.15 35.87
CA LEU A 371 14.38 -5.11 34.84
C LEU A 371 14.07 -3.71 35.40
N GLU A 372 14.16 -3.52 36.71
CA GLU A 372 13.83 -2.27 37.40
C GLU A 372 14.87 -1.16 37.16
N SER A 373 16.11 -1.53 36.86
CA SER A 373 17.21 -0.60 36.63
C SER A 373 17.17 0.11 35.27
N LEU A 374 16.22 -0.24 34.40
CA LEU A 374 16.09 0.37 33.08
C LEU A 374 15.47 1.77 33.20
N GLU A 375 16.06 2.72 32.48
CA GLU A 375 15.60 4.09 32.42
C GLU A 375 14.63 4.29 31.24
N LEU A 376 13.48 4.94 31.50
CA LEU A 376 12.50 5.26 30.48
C LEU A 376 12.69 6.68 29.96
N TRP A 377 12.92 6.82 28.66
CA TRP A 377 13.07 8.09 27.96
C TRP A 377 11.94 8.25 26.94
N CYS A 378 11.23 9.37 26.99
CA CYS A 378 10.08 9.66 26.13
C CYS A 378 10.18 11.08 25.56
N PRO A 379 9.51 11.39 24.44
CA PRO A 379 9.26 12.77 24.06
C PRO A 379 8.69 13.62 25.21
N ALA A 380 8.99 14.93 25.21
CA ALA A 380 8.57 15.82 26.28
C ALA A 380 7.04 16.01 26.34
N ASP A 381 6.40 15.95 25.19
CA ASP A 381 4.97 16.22 24.95
C ASP A 381 4.14 14.97 24.60
N ASP A 382 4.79 13.81 24.41
CA ASP A 382 4.13 12.56 24.06
C ASP A 382 4.81 11.36 24.75
N CYS A 383 4.03 10.35 25.11
CA CYS A 383 4.53 9.08 25.64
C CYS A 383 3.97 7.87 24.89
N SER A 384 3.52 8.07 23.65
CA SER A 384 3.04 6.99 22.79
C SER A 384 4.14 6.00 22.42
N PHE A 385 5.39 6.47 22.33
CA PHE A 385 6.58 5.65 22.19
C PHE A 385 7.71 6.18 23.07
N CYS A 386 8.34 5.27 23.83
CA CYS A 386 9.46 5.57 24.71
C CYS A 386 10.54 4.49 24.57
N THR A 387 11.79 4.85 24.80
CA THR A 387 12.91 3.89 24.82
C THR A 387 13.29 3.54 26.23
N LEU A 388 13.62 2.27 26.43
CA LEU A 388 14.19 1.75 27.66
C LEU A 388 15.69 1.63 27.45
N LEU A 389 16.47 2.34 28.25
CA LEU A 389 17.92 2.34 28.19
C LEU A 389 18.48 1.69 29.46
N ASP A 390 19.55 0.91 29.32
CA ASP A 390 20.29 0.44 30.50
C ASP A 390 21.36 1.48 30.92
N ASP A 391 22.06 1.19 32.00
CA ASP A 391 23.19 2.00 32.52
C ASP A 391 24.41 2.04 31.58
N THR A 392 24.43 1.29 30.48
CA THR A 392 25.41 1.46 29.40
C THR A 392 25.04 2.62 28.48
N GLY A 393 23.82 3.14 28.58
CA GLY A 393 23.29 4.24 27.77
C GLY A 393 22.71 3.80 26.43
N TYR A 394 22.54 2.50 26.20
CA TYR A 394 22.13 1.89 24.93
C TYR A 394 20.75 1.23 25.03
N PRO A 395 20.10 0.85 23.90
CA PRO A 395 18.77 0.28 23.91
C PRO A 395 18.73 -1.04 24.68
N ALA A 396 17.82 -1.11 25.63
CA ALA A 396 17.46 -2.31 26.39
C ALA A 396 16.00 -2.74 26.12
N GLY A 397 15.22 -1.91 25.45
CA GLY A 397 13.84 -2.21 25.06
C GLY A 397 13.09 -0.96 24.59
N VAL A 398 11.80 -1.10 24.35
CA VAL A 398 10.89 0.03 24.12
C VAL A 398 9.58 -0.19 24.86
N GLN A 399 8.90 0.92 25.15
CA GLN A 399 7.56 0.93 25.74
C GLN A 399 6.63 1.71 24.82
N VAL A 400 5.48 1.11 24.51
CA VAL A 400 4.39 1.74 23.77
C VAL A 400 3.31 2.14 24.76
N GLY A 401 2.81 3.38 24.64
CA GLY A 401 1.79 3.94 25.52
C GLY A 401 0.51 4.31 24.76
N VAL A 402 -0.62 3.69 25.08
CA VAL A 402 -1.93 4.07 24.55
C VAL A 402 -2.60 5.02 25.52
N ALA A 403 -2.78 6.29 25.13
CA ALA A 403 -3.38 7.30 25.98
C ALA A 403 -4.83 6.93 26.34
N LYS A 404 -5.13 6.77 27.64
CA LYS A 404 -6.47 6.33 28.09
C LYS A 404 -7.57 7.32 27.68
N SER A 405 -7.26 8.61 27.64
CA SER A 405 -8.19 9.67 27.23
C SER A 405 -8.68 9.53 25.79
N ARG A 406 -7.96 8.78 24.94
CA ARG A 406 -8.29 8.55 23.52
C ARG A 406 -8.93 7.19 23.26
N VAL A 407 -8.98 6.30 24.26
CA VAL A 407 -9.64 5.01 24.16
C VAL A 407 -11.14 5.19 24.33
N LYS A 408 -11.91 4.95 23.27
CA LYS A 408 -13.38 4.94 23.33
C LYS A 408 -13.93 3.58 23.73
N GLU A 409 -13.29 2.54 23.23
CA GLU A 409 -13.67 1.16 23.48
C GLU A 409 -12.44 0.27 23.35
N MET A 410 -12.35 -0.74 24.22
CA MET A 410 -11.29 -1.75 24.16
C MET A 410 -11.94 -3.11 24.33
N LYS A 411 -11.72 -4.02 23.36
CA LYS A 411 -12.43 -5.30 23.34
C LYS A 411 -12.10 -6.18 24.55
N TYR A 412 -10.83 -6.20 24.94
CA TYR A 412 -10.31 -7.10 25.96
C TYR A 412 -9.73 -6.32 27.12
N ASP A 413 -9.76 -6.92 28.31
CA ASP A 413 -9.11 -6.34 29.47
C ASP A 413 -7.61 -6.10 29.19
N ALA A 414 -7.17 -4.86 29.41
CA ALA A 414 -5.79 -4.43 29.23
C ALA A 414 -4.81 -5.31 30.03
N SER A 415 -5.14 -5.67 31.27
CA SER A 415 -4.29 -6.48 32.13
C SER A 415 -4.12 -7.91 31.61
N VAL A 416 -5.18 -8.50 31.05
CA VAL A 416 -5.13 -9.84 30.47
C VAL A 416 -4.28 -9.86 29.22
N THR A 417 -4.35 -8.80 28.40
CA THR A 417 -3.57 -8.66 27.16
C THR A 417 -2.15 -8.14 27.37
N GLY A 418 -1.72 -7.95 28.62
CA GLY A 418 -0.33 -7.61 28.98
C GLY A 418 -0.03 -6.12 29.11
N PHE A 419 -1.02 -5.26 28.93
CA PHE A 419 -0.90 -3.84 29.22
C PHE A 419 -0.90 -3.58 30.73
N THR A 420 -0.12 -2.58 31.14
CA THR A 420 -0.08 -2.06 32.50
C THR A 420 -0.60 -0.63 32.52
N SER A 421 -1.35 -0.24 33.55
CA SER A 421 -1.72 1.17 33.73
C SER A 421 -0.53 1.98 34.21
N TRP A 422 -0.32 3.14 33.61
CA TRP A 422 0.75 4.06 33.96
C TRP A 422 0.24 5.50 33.98
N THR A 423 0.67 6.26 34.98
CA THR A 423 0.37 7.69 35.11
C THR A 423 1.69 8.45 35.17
N THR A 424 1.79 9.50 34.36
CA THR A 424 2.94 10.40 34.32
C THR A 424 2.48 11.84 34.15
N THR A 425 3.41 12.80 34.13
CA THR A 425 3.11 14.22 33.97
C THR A 425 3.56 14.71 32.59
N ILE A 426 2.63 15.14 31.74
CA ILE A 426 2.93 15.76 30.43
C ILE A 426 2.47 17.22 30.48
N ASN A 427 3.35 18.15 30.11
CA ASN A 427 3.07 19.59 30.13
C ASN A 427 2.50 20.10 31.48
N GLY A 428 2.96 19.53 32.59
CA GLY A 428 2.53 19.89 33.94
C GLY A 428 1.19 19.29 34.40
N ALA A 429 0.53 18.47 33.57
CA ALA A 429 -0.72 17.81 33.90
C ALA A 429 -0.56 16.28 33.98
N PRO A 430 -1.31 15.59 34.86
CA PRO A 430 -1.31 14.12 34.88
C PRO A 430 -1.91 13.58 33.58
N ALA A 431 -1.24 12.58 33.01
CA ALA A 431 -1.66 11.85 31.83
C ALA A 431 -1.61 10.35 32.10
N GLU A 432 -2.65 9.63 31.69
CA GLU A 432 -2.80 8.20 31.92
C GLU A 432 -2.68 7.39 30.63
N PHE A 433 -1.96 6.27 30.71
CA PHE A 433 -1.70 5.38 29.59
C PHE A 433 -1.97 3.92 29.97
N TYR A 434 -2.37 3.12 28.98
CA TYR A 434 -2.11 1.68 28.96
C TYR A 434 -0.77 1.45 28.27
N THR A 435 0.18 0.81 28.94
CA THR A 435 1.53 0.60 28.40
C THR A 435 1.85 -0.86 28.21
N ILE A 436 2.51 -1.19 27.11
CA ILE A 436 3.04 -2.53 26.81
C ILE A 436 4.51 -2.38 26.40
N ALA A 437 5.35 -3.35 26.76
CA ALA A 437 6.79 -3.24 26.59
C ALA A 437 7.42 -4.48 25.94
N LEU A 438 8.49 -4.22 25.20
CA LEU A 438 9.41 -5.22 24.67
C LEU A 438 10.82 -4.92 25.16
N TYR A 439 11.61 -5.96 25.38
CA TYR A 439 12.95 -5.87 25.97
C TYR A 439 13.95 -6.62 25.08
N PHE A 440 15.11 -5.99 24.86
CA PHE A 440 16.25 -6.56 24.13
C PHE A 440 17.28 -7.21 25.07
N VAL A 441 17.04 -7.13 26.37
CA VAL A 441 17.85 -7.71 27.45
C VAL A 441 16.96 -8.48 28.43
N SER A 442 17.55 -9.44 29.14
CA SER A 442 16.92 -10.13 30.26
C SER A 442 17.52 -9.71 31.60
N ALA A 443 16.84 -10.06 32.70
CA ALA A 443 17.36 -9.86 34.05
C ALA A 443 18.75 -10.50 34.24
N GLU A 444 19.01 -11.67 33.66
CA GLU A 444 20.32 -12.33 33.74
C GLU A 444 21.42 -11.54 33.00
N ILE A 445 21.07 -10.89 31.89
CA ILE A 445 22.01 -10.01 31.17
C ILE A 445 22.30 -8.76 32.01
N LEU A 446 21.30 -8.16 32.65
CA LEU A 446 21.51 -6.97 33.50
C LEU A 446 22.32 -7.26 34.77
N LYS A 447 22.42 -8.51 35.22
CA LYS A 447 23.34 -8.91 36.31
C LYS A 447 24.82 -8.88 35.91
N LYS A 448 25.14 -8.91 34.61
CA LYS A 448 26.52 -8.77 34.13
C LYS A 448 27.02 -7.35 34.41
N SER A 449 28.33 -7.23 34.65
CA SER A 449 28.95 -5.90 34.81
C SER A 449 28.74 -5.05 33.57
N LYS A 450 28.72 -3.73 33.75
CA LYS A 450 28.58 -2.75 32.67
C LYS A 450 29.64 -2.99 31.57
N GLU A 451 30.88 -3.26 31.97
CA GLU A 451 32.00 -3.53 31.07
C GLU A 451 31.79 -4.80 30.25
N SER A 452 31.28 -5.88 30.88
CA SER A 452 30.96 -7.11 30.18
C SER A 452 29.85 -6.92 29.16
N ARG A 453 28.81 -6.13 29.49
CA ARG A 453 27.73 -5.84 28.53
C ARG A 453 28.22 -4.99 27.36
N ILE A 454 29.09 -4.00 27.60
CA ILE A 454 29.72 -3.22 26.53
C ILE A 454 30.56 -4.13 25.62
N ALA A 455 31.33 -5.05 26.19
CA ALA A 455 32.17 -5.99 25.43
C ALA A 455 31.37 -7.02 24.61
N ASP A 456 30.18 -7.42 25.08
CA ASP A 456 29.29 -8.34 24.36
C ASP A 456 28.63 -7.71 23.12
N ARG A 457 28.63 -6.36 23.01
CA ARG A 457 27.99 -5.66 21.89
C ARG A 457 28.80 -5.83 20.61
N LYS A 458 28.09 -6.08 19.52
CA LYS A 458 28.64 -6.14 18.16
C LYS A 458 28.31 -4.86 17.43
N GLU A 459 29.32 -4.20 16.87
CA GLU A 459 29.13 -3.03 16.03
C GLU A 459 28.21 -3.37 14.85
N GLY A 460 27.30 -2.45 14.51
CA GLY A 460 26.33 -2.66 13.43
C GLY A 460 25.14 -3.57 13.80
N GLN A 461 24.93 -3.91 15.08
CA GLN A 461 23.75 -4.67 15.52
C GLN A 461 22.96 -3.91 16.60
N MET A 462 21.63 -4.00 16.54
CA MET A 462 20.75 -3.47 17.59
C MET A 462 20.42 -4.55 18.64
N LEU A 463 20.30 -5.80 18.20
CA LEU A 463 19.97 -6.95 19.05
C LEU A 463 21.22 -7.81 19.30
N HIS A 464 21.54 -8.06 20.58
CA HIS A 464 22.79 -8.74 20.95
C HIS A 464 22.60 -10.07 21.71
N TYR A 465 21.42 -10.30 22.30
CA TYR A 465 21.25 -11.33 23.33
C TYR A 465 20.22 -12.40 22.98
N GLY A 466 20.33 -13.00 21.79
CA GLY A 466 19.67 -14.28 21.39
C GLY A 466 18.13 -14.31 21.35
N ASN A 467 17.44 -13.46 22.11
CA ASN A 467 15.99 -13.34 22.18
C ASN A 467 15.57 -11.88 22.34
N ILE A 468 14.30 -11.61 22.04
CA ILE A 468 13.54 -10.43 22.46
C ILE A 468 12.49 -10.91 23.46
N TRP A 469 12.30 -10.19 24.57
CA TRP A 469 11.30 -10.53 25.57
C TRP A 469 10.12 -9.57 25.48
N MET A 470 8.91 -10.10 25.38
CA MET A 470 7.69 -9.32 25.18
C MET A 470 6.75 -9.51 26.36
N THR A 471 6.18 -8.42 26.85
CA THR A 471 5.06 -8.49 27.80
C THR A 471 3.82 -9.03 27.09
N GLY A 472 3.23 -10.07 27.67
CA GLY A 472 2.11 -10.81 27.11
C GLY A 472 1.06 -11.11 28.17
N TYR A 473 0.35 -12.23 28.02
CA TYR A 473 -0.82 -12.51 28.83
C TYR A 473 -0.57 -12.39 30.34
N ASN A 474 -1.44 -11.63 31.01
CA ASN A 474 -1.36 -11.37 32.45
C ASN A 474 0.02 -10.85 32.90
N GLY A 475 0.69 -10.05 32.06
CA GLY A 475 2.00 -9.44 32.34
C GLY A 475 3.19 -10.41 32.25
N LYS A 476 2.99 -11.65 31.81
CA LYS A 476 4.09 -12.63 31.66
C LYS A 476 5.02 -12.25 30.51
N LEU A 477 6.31 -12.60 30.64
CA LEU A 477 7.29 -12.43 29.57
C LEU A 477 7.31 -13.65 28.63
N TYR A 478 7.31 -13.37 27.34
CA TYR A 478 7.45 -14.34 26.26
C TYR A 478 8.72 -14.07 25.48
N ALA A 479 9.51 -15.11 25.22
CA ALA A 479 10.74 -15.00 24.45
C ALA A 479 10.46 -15.24 22.97
N LEU A 480 10.99 -14.35 22.12
CA LEU A 480 11.08 -14.50 20.68
C LEU A 480 12.55 -14.78 20.33
N PRO A 481 12.88 -15.96 19.75
CA PRO A 481 14.25 -16.23 19.31
C PRO A 481 14.65 -15.32 18.15
N LEU A 482 15.92 -14.88 18.14
CA LEU A 482 16.49 -14.11 17.02
C LEU A 482 16.81 -15.00 15.82
N ASP A 483 16.93 -16.31 16.02
CA ASP A 483 17.07 -17.28 14.94
C ASP A 483 15.73 -17.41 14.20
N THR A 484 15.63 -16.68 13.07
CA THR A 484 14.41 -16.63 12.25
C THR A 484 14.08 -17.96 11.60
N SER A 485 15.03 -18.90 11.50
CA SER A 485 14.79 -20.23 10.94
C SER A 485 13.85 -21.08 11.80
N LEU A 486 13.66 -20.69 13.07
CA LEU A 486 12.72 -21.33 13.98
C LEU A 486 11.28 -20.85 13.77
N LEU A 487 11.07 -19.66 13.19
CA LEU A 487 9.74 -19.08 12.99
C LEU A 487 8.95 -19.87 11.92
N GLY A 488 7.66 -20.10 12.18
CA GLY A 488 6.80 -20.92 11.32
C GLY A 488 7.06 -22.42 11.39
N THR A 489 7.96 -22.88 12.28
CA THR A 489 8.22 -24.31 12.53
C THR A 489 7.56 -24.77 13.84
N SER A 490 7.59 -26.07 14.13
CA SER A 490 7.13 -26.61 15.42
C SER A 490 7.97 -26.15 16.63
N GLN A 491 9.09 -25.45 16.41
CA GLN A 491 9.97 -24.92 17.46
C GLN A 491 9.63 -23.48 17.87
N SER A 492 8.68 -22.83 17.19
CA SER A 492 8.21 -21.50 17.51
C SER A 492 6.69 -21.46 17.53
N ASP A 493 6.14 -20.72 18.48
CA ASP A 493 4.70 -20.45 18.52
C ASP A 493 4.28 -19.40 17.47
N PHE A 494 5.21 -18.78 16.75
CA PHE A 494 4.91 -17.76 15.73
C PHE A 494 4.70 -18.37 14.35
N THR A 495 3.51 -18.14 13.80
CA THR A 495 3.03 -18.67 12.51
C THR A 495 3.19 -17.65 11.39
N LYS A 496 3.66 -18.09 10.21
CA LYS A 496 3.91 -17.22 9.05
C LYS A 496 2.58 -16.68 8.48
N GLN A 497 2.54 -15.36 8.25
CA GLN A 497 1.41 -14.67 7.62
C GLN A 497 1.86 -14.05 6.28
N SER A 498 1.31 -12.91 5.88
CA SER A 498 1.72 -12.25 4.64
C SER A 498 3.01 -11.47 4.80
N CYS A 499 3.79 -11.41 3.71
CA CYS A 499 4.83 -10.41 3.56
C CYS A 499 4.23 -9.16 2.92
N VAL A 500 4.43 -8.00 3.56
CA VAL A 500 3.98 -6.71 3.02
C VAL A 500 5.19 -5.85 2.71
N PRO A 501 5.33 -5.33 1.47
CA PRO A 501 6.41 -4.41 1.12
C PRO A 501 6.55 -3.28 2.15
N TRP A 502 7.80 -2.95 2.48
CA TRP A 502 8.15 -1.93 3.49
C TRP A 502 7.76 -2.25 4.95
N MET A 503 7.08 -3.36 5.21
CA MET A 503 6.84 -3.90 6.57
C MET A 503 7.69 -5.15 6.83
N GLY A 504 7.69 -6.08 5.87
CA GLY A 504 8.35 -7.38 5.97
C GLY A 504 7.39 -8.55 6.10
N GLN A 505 7.96 -9.73 6.28
CA GLN A 505 7.24 -10.97 6.55
C GLN A 505 6.71 -10.95 7.98
N HIS A 506 5.38 -10.92 8.12
CA HIS A 506 4.73 -10.97 9.43
C HIS A 506 4.67 -12.41 9.95
N TYR A 507 4.86 -12.56 11.26
CA TYR A 507 4.49 -13.78 11.98
C TYR A 507 3.63 -13.45 13.20
N TYR A 508 2.56 -14.21 13.43
CA TYR A 508 1.66 -13.98 14.56
C TYR A 508 1.63 -15.21 15.49
N TYR A 509 1.49 -14.98 16.79
CA TYR A 509 1.49 -16.05 17.80
C TYR A 509 0.27 -16.97 17.62
N LYS A 510 0.52 -18.26 17.33
CA LYS A 510 -0.45 -19.34 17.16
C LYS A 510 -1.66 -18.94 16.31
N MET A 511 -1.41 -18.20 15.22
CA MET A 511 -2.44 -17.65 14.37
C MET A 511 -2.73 -18.56 13.18
N THR A 512 -3.88 -19.23 13.23
CA THR A 512 -4.42 -20.07 12.16
C THR A 512 -5.90 -19.75 11.95
N LYS A 513 -6.51 -20.31 10.90
CA LYS A 513 -7.92 -20.08 10.59
C LYS A 513 -8.85 -20.65 11.66
N GLU A 514 -8.34 -21.54 12.50
CA GLU A 514 -9.03 -22.20 13.61
C GLU A 514 -8.77 -21.53 14.96
N THR A 515 -7.88 -20.54 15.04
CA THR A 515 -7.60 -19.81 16.27
C THR A 515 -8.88 -19.17 16.79
N THR A 516 -9.19 -19.37 18.07
CA THR A 516 -10.31 -18.69 18.70
C THR A 516 -9.91 -17.26 19.06
N CYS A 517 -10.84 -16.31 18.96
CA CYS A 517 -10.58 -14.92 19.31
C CYS A 517 -11.00 -14.63 20.75
N SER A 518 -10.04 -14.59 21.65
CA SER A 518 -10.23 -14.28 23.07
C SER A 518 -9.04 -13.50 23.62
N ALA A 519 -9.20 -12.92 24.81
CA ALA A 519 -8.12 -12.20 25.49
C ALA A 519 -6.90 -13.08 25.81
N GLU A 520 -7.06 -14.42 25.83
CA GLU A 520 -6.00 -15.39 26.15
C GLU A 520 -5.37 -16.04 24.92
N THR A 521 -5.90 -15.76 23.72
CA THR A 521 -5.45 -16.39 22.46
C THR A 521 -4.95 -15.39 21.44
N LEU A 522 -5.34 -14.12 21.55
CA LEU A 522 -4.84 -13.04 20.72
C LEU A 522 -3.67 -12.34 21.40
N PHE A 523 -2.47 -12.81 21.09
CA PHE A 523 -1.23 -12.24 21.61
C PHE A 523 -0.93 -10.92 20.91
N PRO A 524 -0.59 -9.85 21.64
CA PRO A 524 -0.50 -8.53 21.03
C PRO A 524 0.70 -8.37 20.11
N TRP A 525 1.82 -9.06 20.33
CA TRP A 525 3.05 -8.83 19.57
C TRP A 525 3.22 -9.75 18.36
N PHE A 526 3.83 -9.22 17.31
CA PHE A 526 4.21 -9.97 16.10
C PHE A 526 5.60 -9.51 15.61
N PRO A 527 6.53 -10.43 15.27
CA PRO A 527 7.79 -10.06 14.62
C PRO A 527 7.63 -9.81 13.12
N LEU A 528 8.55 -9.00 12.60
CA LEU A 528 8.77 -8.74 11.19
C LEU A 528 10.12 -9.32 10.77
N VAL A 529 10.14 -10.09 9.68
CA VAL A 529 11.35 -10.72 9.15
C VAL A 529 11.61 -10.25 7.72
N ASP A 530 12.87 -9.99 7.41
CA ASP A 530 13.37 -9.88 6.04
C ASP A 530 14.78 -10.45 5.96
N SER A 531 15.13 -11.09 4.85
CA SER A 531 16.49 -11.62 4.62
C SER A 531 17.00 -12.50 5.78
N ASN A 532 16.10 -13.31 6.36
CA ASN A 532 16.35 -14.16 7.54
C ASN A 532 16.81 -13.39 8.81
N GLN A 533 16.45 -12.13 8.95
CA GLN A 533 16.72 -11.30 10.13
C GLN A 533 15.44 -10.72 10.70
N ILE A 534 15.37 -10.60 12.03
CA ILE A 534 14.32 -9.81 12.69
C ILE A 534 14.63 -8.33 12.43
N ILE A 535 13.81 -7.71 11.58
CA ILE A 535 13.96 -6.30 11.19
C ILE A 535 13.05 -5.37 11.96
N GLY A 536 12.09 -5.92 12.70
CA GLY A 536 11.07 -5.16 13.41
C GLY A 536 10.17 -6.04 14.25
N LEU A 537 9.37 -5.40 15.07
CA LEU A 537 8.22 -5.97 15.75
C LEU A 537 7.06 -5.01 15.60
N GLY A 538 5.84 -5.50 15.68
CA GLY A 538 4.69 -4.64 15.94
C GLY A 538 3.86 -5.21 17.07
N PHE A 539 2.92 -4.40 17.55
CA PHE A 539 1.83 -4.88 18.38
C PHE A 539 0.49 -4.60 17.69
N MET A 540 -0.51 -5.43 17.92
CA MET A 540 -1.87 -5.27 17.44
C MET A 540 -2.84 -5.45 18.61
N SER A 541 -3.77 -4.52 18.77
CA SER A 541 -4.87 -4.63 19.73
C SER A 541 -6.17 -4.10 19.15
N PHE A 542 -7.30 -4.57 19.68
CA PHE A 542 -8.64 -4.21 19.22
C PHE A 542 -9.19 -3.09 20.09
N ILE A 543 -8.81 -1.87 19.73
CA ILE A 543 -9.08 -0.64 20.48
C ILE A 543 -9.67 0.37 19.50
N LYS A 544 -10.85 0.89 19.83
CA LYS A 544 -11.43 2.05 19.16
C LYS A 544 -10.77 3.30 19.72
N TYR A 545 -9.88 3.88 18.94
CA TYR A 545 -9.02 4.99 19.34
C TYR A 545 -9.39 6.26 18.58
N GLU A 546 -9.48 7.38 19.29
CA GLU A 546 -9.75 8.69 18.69
C GLU A 546 -8.45 9.44 18.39
N VAL A 547 -8.31 9.88 17.14
CA VAL A 547 -7.16 10.65 16.66
C VAL A 547 -7.56 12.12 16.58
N ASP A 548 -6.82 12.97 17.28
CA ASP A 548 -6.94 14.42 17.17
C ASP A 548 -6.14 14.90 15.95
N GLU A 549 -6.78 15.69 15.08
CA GLU A 549 -6.17 16.24 13.86
C GLU A 549 -4.88 17.03 14.13
N ASN A 550 -4.72 17.58 15.34
CA ASN A 550 -3.57 18.40 15.71
C ASN A 550 -2.44 17.64 16.40
N VAL A 551 -2.58 16.33 16.62
CA VAL A 551 -1.56 15.54 17.31
C VAL A 551 -1.00 14.48 16.38
N LYS A 552 0.33 14.36 16.38
CA LYS A 552 1.02 13.32 15.64
C LYS A 552 0.56 11.95 16.14
N ASP A 553 -0.16 11.23 15.28
CA ASP A 553 -0.52 9.85 15.55
C ASP A 553 0.66 8.92 15.23
N LEU A 554 1.13 8.15 16.21
CA LEU A 554 2.17 7.16 15.98
C LEU A 554 1.60 5.76 15.69
N PHE A 555 0.29 5.58 15.86
CA PHE A 555 -0.37 4.29 15.64
C PHE A 555 -0.86 4.16 14.19
N GLU A 556 -0.98 2.92 13.73
CA GLU A 556 -1.69 2.57 12.51
C GLU A 556 -3.06 1.96 12.82
N HIS A 557 -4.05 2.25 11.97
CA HIS A 557 -5.44 1.86 12.16
C HIS A 557 -5.97 1.06 10.96
N PRO A 558 -5.50 -0.20 10.74
CA PRO A 558 -5.98 -1.04 9.64
C PRO A 558 -7.48 -1.32 9.76
N ASP A 559 -8.18 -1.24 8.63
CA ASP A 559 -9.52 -1.80 8.50
C ASP A 559 -9.47 -3.33 8.33
N GLU A 560 -10.64 -3.95 8.28
CA GLU A 560 -10.79 -5.40 8.11
C GLU A 560 -10.05 -5.94 6.87
N ALA A 561 -10.14 -5.24 5.74
CA ALA A 561 -9.53 -5.68 4.50
C ALA A 561 -8.00 -5.72 4.61
N ALA A 562 -7.42 -4.68 5.25
CA ALA A 562 -6.00 -4.62 5.53
C ALA A 562 -5.56 -5.72 6.51
N VAL A 563 -6.32 -5.97 7.58
CA VAL A 563 -6.03 -7.07 8.52
C VAL A 563 -6.06 -8.41 7.79
N LYS A 564 -7.04 -8.65 6.91
CA LYS A 564 -7.15 -9.89 6.12
C LYS A 564 -5.98 -10.07 5.15
N LEU A 565 -5.46 -8.97 4.60
CA LEU A 565 -4.26 -9.01 3.76
C LEU A 565 -3.01 -9.34 4.57
N ILE A 566 -2.82 -8.70 5.73
CA ILE A 566 -1.61 -8.84 6.57
C ILE A 566 -1.60 -10.19 7.28
N VAL A 567 -2.74 -10.59 7.84
CA VAL A 567 -2.93 -11.82 8.63
C VAL A 567 -3.75 -12.82 7.81
N SER A 568 -3.24 -13.22 6.65
CA SER A 568 -3.97 -14.03 5.65
C SER A 568 -4.41 -15.42 6.12
N ASN A 569 -3.74 -15.98 7.14
CA ASN A 569 -4.15 -17.23 7.79
C ASN A 569 -4.93 -16.99 9.10
N GLY A 570 -5.42 -15.78 9.35
CA GLY A 570 -6.23 -15.46 10.53
C GLY A 570 -7.65 -16.07 10.47
N PRO A 571 -8.28 -16.29 11.64
CA PRO A 571 -9.66 -16.78 11.75
C PRO A 571 -10.67 -15.67 11.43
N GLU A 572 -11.89 -16.03 11.02
CA GLU A 572 -12.93 -15.04 10.67
C GLU A 572 -13.25 -14.09 11.84
N CYS A 573 -13.23 -14.58 13.08
CA CYS A 573 -13.46 -13.76 14.25
C CYS A 573 -12.43 -12.63 14.41
N LEU A 574 -11.22 -12.75 13.85
CA LEU A 574 -10.20 -11.70 13.89
C LEU A 574 -10.63 -10.52 13.01
N TYR A 575 -11.16 -10.82 11.83
CA TYR A 575 -11.65 -9.84 10.87
C TYR A 575 -12.92 -9.16 11.39
N GLU A 576 -13.81 -9.92 12.05
CA GLU A 576 -14.98 -9.35 12.73
C GLU A 576 -14.57 -8.38 13.86
N LEU A 577 -13.51 -8.69 14.61
CA LEU A 577 -12.99 -7.78 15.63
C LEU A 577 -12.46 -6.49 15.02
N ALA A 578 -11.71 -6.59 13.92
CA ALA A 578 -11.21 -5.42 13.19
C ALA A 578 -12.36 -4.53 12.69
N ARG A 579 -13.41 -5.14 12.12
CA ARG A 579 -14.62 -4.44 11.67
C ARG A 579 -15.36 -3.73 12.80
N ASN A 580 -15.55 -4.42 13.93
CA ASN A 580 -16.49 -3.97 14.97
C ASN A 580 -15.83 -3.07 16.03
N TYR A 581 -14.56 -3.31 16.35
CA TYR A 581 -13.85 -2.61 17.42
C TYR A 581 -12.72 -1.70 16.91
N GLY A 582 -12.36 -1.81 15.63
CA GLY A 582 -11.16 -1.20 15.08
C GLY A 582 -9.89 -1.91 15.53
N VAL A 583 -8.77 -1.57 14.90
CA VAL A 583 -7.45 -2.06 15.24
C VAL A 583 -6.53 -0.89 15.53
N LEU A 584 -5.78 -0.99 16.63
CA LEU A 584 -4.68 -0.11 16.97
C LEU A 584 -3.39 -0.93 16.91
N THR A 585 -2.47 -0.52 16.06
CA THR A 585 -1.15 -1.16 15.91
C THR A 585 -0.04 -0.11 15.89
N MET A 586 1.19 -0.54 16.15
CA MET A 586 2.39 0.24 15.86
C MET A 586 3.49 -0.71 15.41
N HIS A 587 4.09 -0.45 14.25
CA HIS A 587 5.35 -1.09 13.86
C HIS A 587 6.54 -0.38 14.50
N VAL A 588 7.52 -1.16 14.94
CA VAL A 588 8.81 -0.76 15.51
C VAL A 588 9.91 -1.44 14.72
N TYR A 589 10.61 -0.66 13.90
CA TYR A 589 11.69 -1.13 13.04
C TYR A 589 13.04 -0.96 13.71
N LEU A 590 13.88 -1.98 13.54
CA LEU A 590 15.22 -2.07 14.12
C LEU A 590 16.31 -1.75 13.08
N ILE A 591 15.90 -1.11 11.98
CA ILE A 591 16.70 -0.88 10.78
C ILE A 591 16.54 0.55 10.27
N GLU A 592 17.57 1.05 9.57
CA GLU A 592 17.61 2.41 9.02
C GLU A 592 16.61 2.59 7.87
N SER A 593 16.51 1.62 6.97
CA SER A 593 15.78 1.80 5.71
C SER A 593 14.61 0.82 5.54
N PRO A 594 13.53 0.91 6.35
CA PRO A 594 12.34 0.07 6.16
C PRO A 594 11.76 0.12 4.73
N ARG A 595 11.91 1.25 4.05
CA ARG A 595 11.50 1.42 2.64
C ARG A 595 12.18 0.48 1.64
N LYS A 596 13.30 -0.14 2.02
CA LYS A 596 14.01 -1.11 1.18
C LYS A 596 13.53 -2.55 1.42
N ILE A 597 12.68 -2.78 2.42
CA ILE A 597 12.16 -4.13 2.71
C ILE A 597 11.32 -4.56 1.50
N GLY A 598 11.78 -5.62 0.84
CA GLY A 598 11.08 -6.25 -0.27
C GLY A 598 10.33 -7.49 0.19
N CYS A 599 9.37 -7.91 -0.61
CA CYS A 599 8.76 -9.22 -0.46
C CYS A 599 9.05 -10.00 -1.73
N SER A 600 9.85 -11.07 -1.63
CA SER A 600 10.00 -11.98 -2.75
C SER A 600 8.70 -12.78 -2.90
N LEU A 601 8.19 -12.86 -4.13
CA LEU A 601 7.07 -13.76 -4.47
C LEU A 601 7.45 -15.26 -4.30
N PHE A 602 8.72 -15.54 -4.01
CA PHE A 602 9.28 -16.87 -3.79
C PHE A 602 9.95 -16.88 -2.42
N GLY A 603 9.28 -17.46 -1.43
CA GLY A 603 9.78 -17.60 -0.06
C GLY A 603 9.13 -18.74 0.69
#